data_AF-A0A1Q7GQ63-F1
#
_entry.id   AF-A0A1Q7GQ63-F1
#
_cell.length_a   1.000
_cell.length_b   1.000
_cell.length_c   1.000
_cell.angle_alpha   90.00
_cell.angle_beta   90.00
_cell.angle_gamma   90.00
#
_symmetry.space_group_name_H-M   'P 1'
#
loop_
_entity.id
_entity.type
_entity.pdbx_description
1 polymer ?
#
loop_
_entity_poly.entity_id
_entity_poly.type
_entity_poly.pdbx_seq_one_letter_code
_entity_poly.pdbx_strand_id
1 'polypeptide(L)'
;MTVIRLSEDVSDRGLRLLGAIMMLSLLCWLPACSSTPKVKLRTPLAVGPGAPPAVLKLTEQGTQAHLAGNYEQARTYFEQAVSLAPSSAEAHYNLGLSLFARGDTERAREQFIEAANLAPGDKVIWDSPALRPFGSPEGAITKKAKEVPYSTQRPTFGGGR
;
A
#
# COMPACT_ATOMS: atom_id res chain seq x y z
N MET A 1 -46.05 -62.42 12.25
CA MET A 1 -45.02 -61.66 13.02
C MET A 1 -43.96 -61.11 12.05
N THR A 2 -44.32 -60.13 11.20
CA THR A 2 -43.41 -59.62 10.15
C THR A 2 -43.33 -58.10 10.14
N VAL A 3 -44.15 -57.43 10.95
CA VAL A 3 -44.29 -55.95 10.95
C VAL A 3 -43.24 -55.27 11.83
N ILE A 4 -42.55 -56.01 12.72
CA ILE A 4 -41.63 -55.44 13.72
C ILE A 4 -40.22 -55.18 13.14
N ARG A 5 -39.79 -55.90 12.09
CA ARG A 5 -38.46 -55.71 11.49
C ARG A 5 -38.31 -54.47 10.60
N LEU A 6 -39.41 -53.83 10.20
CA LEU A 6 -39.37 -52.63 9.36
C LEU A 6 -39.13 -51.35 10.17
N SER A 7 -39.46 -51.33 11.46
CA SER A 7 -39.28 -50.16 12.33
C SER A 7 -37.84 -49.97 12.82
N GLU A 8 -37.07 -51.05 12.93
CA GLU A 8 -35.66 -51.00 13.39
C GLU A 8 -34.72 -50.45 12.29
N ASP A 9 -34.93 -50.85 11.03
CA ASP A 9 -34.09 -50.44 9.88
C ASP A 9 -34.26 -48.95 9.50
N VAL A 10 -35.44 -48.36 9.77
CA VAL A 10 -35.68 -46.92 9.56
C VAL A 10 -34.92 -46.06 10.58
N SER A 11 -34.76 -46.54 11.80
CA SER A 11 -34.07 -45.83 12.89
C SER A 11 -32.55 -45.75 12.65
N ASP A 12 -31.93 -46.86 12.24
CA ASP A 12 -30.49 -46.91 11.95
C ASP A 12 -30.09 -46.07 10.73
N ARG A 13 -30.92 -46.07 9.68
CA ARG A 13 -30.70 -45.22 8.50
C ARG A 13 -30.84 -43.73 8.82
N GLY A 14 -31.79 -43.37 9.69
CA GLY A 14 -31.97 -42.00 10.17
C GLY A 14 -30.79 -41.51 11.01
N LEU A 15 -30.28 -42.34 11.92
CA LEU A 15 -29.13 -42.01 12.78
C LEU A 15 -27.83 -41.87 11.97
N ARG A 16 -27.63 -42.71 10.96
CA ARG A 16 -26.50 -42.61 10.01
C ARG A 16 -26.60 -41.37 9.11
N LEU A 17 -27.79 -41.00 8.65
CA LEU A 17 -28.01 -39.76 7.90
C LEU A 17 -27.77 -38.52 8.76
N LEU A 18 -28.30 -38.49 9.99
CA LEU A 18 -28.09 -37.40 10.94
C LEU A 18 -26.60 -37.24 11.29
N GLY A 19 -25.89 -38.35 11.52
CA GLY A 19 -24.44 -38.34 11.74
C GLY A 19 -23.65 -37.83 10.54
N ALA A 20 -24.04 -38.20 9.31
CA ALA A 20 -23.41 -37.72 8.09
C ALA A 20 -23.64 -36.21 7.87
N ILE A 21 -24.84 -35.70 8.18
CA ILE A 21 -25.17 -34.26 8.11
C ILE A 21 -24.39 -33.48 9.18
N MET A 22 -24.20 -34.04 10.38
CA MET A 22 -23.41 -33.42 11.45
C MET A 22 -21.91 -33.37 11.15
N MET A 23 -21.37 -34.38 10.44
CA MET A 23 -19.99 -34.38 9.95
C MET A 23 -19.79 -33.41 8.77
N LEU A 24 -20.78 -33.30 7.88
CA LEU A 24 -20.74 -32.38 6.74
C LEU A 24 -20.86 -30.91 7.19
N SER A 25 -21.66 -30.64 8.22
CA SER A 25 -21.77 -29.30 8.82
C SER A 25 -20.52 -28.91 9.61
N LEU A 26 -19.81 -29.89 10.21
CA LEU A 26 -18.50 -29.67 10.84
C LEU A 26 -17.41 -29.33 9.79
N LEU A 27 -17.51 -29.90 8.58
CA LEU A 27 -16.60 -29.60 7.46
C LEU A 27 -16.82 -28.20 6.85
N CYS A 28 -18.04 -27.67 6.93
CA CYS A 28 -18.36 -26.29 6.51
C CYS A 28 -17.94 -25.22 7.53
N TRP A 29 -17.48 -25.62 8.71
CA TRP A 29 -17.05 -24.70 9.77
C TRP A 29 -15.53 -24.60 9.91
N LEU A 30 -14.76 -25.01 8.90
CA LEU A 30 -13.38 -24.55 8.78
C LEU A 30 -13.45 -23.05 8.45
N PRO A 31 -13.14 -22.15 9.41
CA PRO A 31 -12.97 -20.76 9.04
C PRO A 31 -11.77 -20.79 8.10
N ALA A 32 -12.01 -20.52 6.81
CA ALA A 32 -10.96 -20.22 5.88
C ALA A 32 -10.16 -19.08 6.52
N CYS A 33 -9.04 -19.42 7.15
CA CYS A 33 -8.07 -18.46 7.63
C CYS A 33 -7.51 -17.83 6.37
N SER A 34 -8.17 -16.77 5.89
CA SER A 34 -7.60 -15.90 4.88
C SER A 34 -6.38 -15.26 5.51
N SER A 35 -5.24 -15.93 5.35
CA SER A 35 -3.93 -15.35 5.56
C SER A 35 -3.83 -14.19 4.58
N THR A 36 -4.25 -13.01 5.02
CA THR A 36 -4.03 -11.78 4.28
C THR A 36 -2.51 -11.57 4.25
N PRO A 37 -1.91 -11.38 3.07
CA PRO A 37 -0.48 -11.14 2.98
C PRO A 37 -0.18 -9.87 3.79
N LYS A 38 0.75 -9.97 4.75
CA LYS A 38 1.24 -8.83 5.52
C LYS A 38 1.84 -7.81 4.56
N VAL A 39 1.04 -6.84 4.14
CA VAL A 39 1.49 -5.66 3.39
C VAL A 39 2.56 -5.00 4.26
N LYS A 40 3.77 -4.79 3.72
CA LYS A 40 4.79 -4.00 4.43
C LYS A 40 4.24 -2.58 4.58
N LEU A 41 3.67 -2.27 5.75
CA LEU A 41 3.13 -0.95 6.05
C LEU A 41 4.28 0.04 5.96
N ARG A 42 4.22 0.92 4.96
CA ARG A 42 5.06 2.11 4.95
C ARG A 42 4.42 3.11 5.88
N THR A 43 5.21 3.61 6.81
CA THR A 43 4.79 4.68 7.70
C THR A 43 4.49 5.93 6.87
N PRO A 44 3.33 6.56 7.07
CA PRO A 44 3.07 7.91 6.56
C PRO A 44 4.20 8.87 6.93
N LEU A 45 4.50 9.80 6.02
CA LEU A 45 5.50 10.84 6.22
C LEU A 45 4.96 11.91 7.16
N ALA A 46 5.80 12.34 8.11
CA ALA A 46 5.48 13.47 8.96
C ALA A 46 5.56 14.77 8.15
N VAL A 47 4.50 15.57 8.16
CA VAL A 47 4.49 16.89 7.53
C VAL A 47 5.43 17.82 8.32
N GLY A 48 6.26 18.59 7.60
CA GLY A 48 7.25 19.48 8.23
C GLY A 48 6.65 20.52 9.18
N PRO A 49 7.43 21.04 10.15
CA PRO A 49 6.96 21.95 11.21
C PRO A 49 6.48 23.33 10.71
N GLY A 50 6.65 23.64 9.42
CA GLY A 50 6.12 24.85 8.79
C GLY A 50 4.64 24.75 8.39
N ALA A 51 4.02 23.58 8.50
CA ALA A 51 2.62 23.38 8.17
C ALA A 51 1.69 23.89 9.28
N PRO A 52 0.41 24.22 8.95
CA PRO A 52 -0.57 24.61 9.94
C PRO A 52 -0.71 23.55 11.04
N PRO A 53 -0.88 23.92 12.33
CA PRO A 53 -1.00 22.96 13.42
C PRO A 53 -2.19 22.00 13.23
N ALA A 54 -3.23 22.45 12.52
CA ALA A 54 -4.36 21.60 12.12
C ALA A 54 -3.92 20.45 11.19
N VAL A 55 -3.03 20.71 10.23
CA VAL A 55 -2.50 19.70 9.29
C VAL A 55 -1.66 18.67 10.04
N LEU A 56 -0.83 19.12 10.99
CA LEU A 56 -0.03 18.21 11.83
C LEU A 56 -0.94 17.25 12.62
N LYS A 57 -1.99 17.79 13.26
CA LYS A 57 -2.96 16.99 14.01
C LYS A 57 -3.69 15.98 13.11
N LEU A 58 -4.17 16.40 11.95
CA LEU A 58 -4.85 15.53 10.99
C LEU A 58 -3.92 14.45 10.47
N THR A 59 -2.66 14.80 10.18
CA THR A 59 -1.66 13.84 9.72
C THR A 59 -1.37 12.79 10.79
N GLU A 60 -1.23 13.19 12.05
CA GLU A 60 -1.05 12.27 13.17
C GLU A 60 -2.26 11.34 13.32
N GLN A 61 -3.48 11.88 13.31
CA GLN A 61 -4.71 11.09 13.38
C GLN A 61 -4.85 10.11 12.20
N GLY A 62 -4.54 10.57 10.98
CA GLY A 62 -4.50 9.73 9.79
C GLY A 62 -3.45 8.64 9.89
N THR A 63 -2.30 8.93 10.47
CA THR A 63 -1.21 7.96 10.69
C THR A 63 -1.64 6.88 11.66
N GLN A 64 -2.22 7.26 12.80
CA GLN A 64 -2.74 6.30 13.78
C GLN A 64 -3.84 5.41 13.15
N ALA A 65 -4.76 5.99 12.39
CA ALA A 65 -5.79 5.23 11.67
C ALA A 65 -5.19 4.28 10.63
N HIS A 66 -4.16 4.71 9.89
CA HIS A 66 -3.48 3.90 8.88
C HIS A 66 -2.77 2.69 9.51
N LEU A 67 -2.06 2.93 10.62
CA LEU A 67 -1.37 1.88 11.37
C LEU A 67 -2.36 0.89 12.01
N ALA A 68 -3.55 1.37 12.40
CA ALA A 68 -4.64 0.53 12.88
C ALA A 68 -5.32 -0.29 11.78
N GLY A 69 -4.95 -0.09 10.50
CA GLY A 69 -5.59 -0.74 9.35
C GLY A 69 -6.92 -0.11 8.92
N ASN A 70 -7.32 1.00 9.56
CA ASN A 70 -8.55 1.73 9.26
C ASN A 70 -8.32 2.70 8.09
N TYR A 71 -8.07 2.14 6.89
CA TYR A 71 -7.64 2.93 5.73
C TYR A 71 -8.66 3.97 5.26
N GLU A 72 -9.97 3.73 5.42
CA GLU A 72 -11.00 4.71 5.09
C GLU A 72 -10.98 5.94 6.02
N GLN A 73 -10.76 5.70 7.31
CA GLN A 73 -10.64 6.78 8.28
C GLN A 73 -9.34 7.54 8.06
N ALA A 74 -8.24 6.83 7.79
CA ALA A 74 -6.96 7.44 7.41
C ALA A 74 -7.10 8.32 6.17
N ARG A 75 -7.78 7.82 5.13
CA ARG A 75 -8.09 8.57 3.92
C ARG A 75 -8.81 9.88 4.24
N THR A 76 -9.83 9.83 5.10
CA THR A 76 -10.61 11.03 5.46
C THR A 76 -9.74 12.09 6.15
N TYR A 77 -8.88 11.68 7.09
CA TYR A 77 -7.95 12.60 7.74
C TYR A 77 -6.91 13.17 6.77
N PHE A 78 -6.37 12.34 5.86
CA PHE A 78 -5.42 12.81 4.86
C PHE A 78 -6.05 13.67 3.77
N GLU A 79 -7.30 13.43 3.36
CA GLU A 79 -8.06 14.31 2.44
C GLU A 79 -8.24 15.70 3.07
N GLN A 80 -8.53 15.76 4.37
CA GLN A 80 -8.59 17.03 5.11
C GLN A 80 -7.22 17.70 5.21
N ALA A 81 -6.15 16.93 5.45
CA ALA A 81 -4.78 17.45 5.49
C ALA A 81 -4.38 18.06 4.13
N VAL A 82 -4.67 17.37 3.02
CA VAL A 82 -4.44 17.86 1.65
C VAL A 82 -5.27 19.12 1.37
N SER A 83 -6.53 19.17 1.82
CA SER A 83 -7.39 20.34 1.62
C SER A 83 -6.85 21.59 2.32
N LEU A 84 -6.18 21.43 3.46
CA LEU A 84 -5.58 22.53 4.23
C LEU A 84 -4.16 22.87 3.75
N ALA A 85 -3.43 21.91 3.19
CA ALA A 85 -2.08 22.08 2.66
C ALA A 85 -1.94 21.37 1.30
N PRO A 86 -2.53 21.93 0.22
CA PRO A 86 -2.48 21.32 -1.11
C PRO A 86 -1.09 21.34 -1.74
N SER A 87 -0.14 22.08 -1.16
CA SER A 87 1.25 22.12 -1.59
C SER A 87 2.17 21.20 -0.76
N SER A 88 1.63 20.43 0.19
CA SER A 88 2.43 19.47 0.98
C SER A 88 2.56 18.15 0.24
N ALA A 89 3.79 17.87 -0.20
CA ALA A 89 4.12 16.61 -0.85
C ALA A 89 3.86 15.41 0.08
N GLU A 90 4.11 15.56 1.38
CA GLU A 90 3.88 14.54 2.40
C GLU A 90 2.39 14.23 2.58
N ALA A 91 1.52 15.25 2.57
CA ALA A 91 0.07 15.06 2.67
C ALA A 91 -0.47 14.25 1.48
N HIS A 92 -0.05 14.60 0.26
CA HIS A 92 -0.39 13.84 -0.95
C HIS A 92 0.14 12.40 -0.90
N TYR A 93 1.38 12.20 -0.47
CA TYR A 93 1.96 10.87 -0.30
C TYR A 93 1.18 10.02 0.70
N ASN A 94 0.79 10.60 1.84
CA ASN A 94 0.04 9.90 2.90
C ASN A 94 -1.37 9.49 2.46
N LEU A 95 -2.04 10.37 1.70
CA LEU A 95 -3.30 10.05 1.06
C LEU A 95 -3.13 8.89 0.06
N GLY A 96 -2.09 8.95 -0.78
CA GLY A 96 -1.73 7.90 -1.72
C GLY A 96 -1.49 6.55 -1.04
N LEU A 97 -0.76 6.51 0.08
CA LEU A 97 -0.54 5.29 0.86
C LEU A 97 -1.84 4.67 1.36
N SER A 98 -2.77 5.48 1.87
CA SER A 98 -4.03 4.98 2.42
C SER A 98 -4.97 4.47 1.33
N LEU A 99 -5.02 5.16 0.19
CA LEU A 99 -5.74 4.70 -1.00
C LEU A 99 -5.15 3.37 -1.51
N PHE A 100 -3.82 3.28 -1.60
CA PHE A 100 -3.14 2.06 -2.04
C PHE A 100 -3.42 0.88 -1.11
N ALA A 101 -3.36 1.10 0.21
CA ALA A 101 -3.64 0.07 1.20
C ALA A 101 -5.09 -0.43 1.16
N ARG A 102 -6.04 0.43 0.75
CA ARG A 102 -7.44 0.06 0.52
C ARG A 102 -7.67 -0.64 -0.83
N GLY A 103 -6.71 -0.58 -1.75
CA GLY A 103 -6.81 -1.16 -3.09
C GLY A 103 -7.22 -0.18 -4.19
N ASP A 104 -7.42 1.11 -3.86
CA ASP A 104 -7.74 2.17 -4.82
C ASP A 104 -6.45 2.63 -5.55
N THR A 105 -5.84 1.74 -6.33
CA THR A 105 -4.49 1.94 -6.90
C THR A 105 -4.40 3.08 -7.89
N GLU A 106 -5.45 3.34 -8.67
CA GLU A 106 -5.46 4.43 -9.67
C GLU A 106 -5.45 5.80 -8.98
N ARG A 107 -6.34 6.02 -8.01
CA ARG A 107 -6.34 7.26 -7.22
C ARG A 107 -5.07 7.40 -6.39
N ALA A 108 -4.53 6.30 -5.86
CA ALA A 108 -3.25 6.32 -5.15
C ALA A 108 -2.11 6.80 -6.06
N ARG A 109 -2.07 6.31 -7.31
CA ARG A 109 -1.09 6.73 -8.31
C ARG A 109 -1.13 8.23 -8.55
N GLU A 110 -2.32 8.79 -8.77
CA GLU A 110 -2.50 10.24 -8.96
C GLU A 110 -1.89 11.03 -7.79
N GLN A 111 -2.20 10.63 -6.56
CA GLN A 111 -1.68 11.30 -5.36
C GLN A 111 -0.16 11.16 -5.21
N PHE A 112 0.41 10.01 -5.57
CA PHE A 112 1.87 9.86 -5.58
C PHE A 112 2.53 10.72 -6.64
N ILE A 113 1.91 10.87 -7.83
CA ILE A 113 2.41 11.76 -8.88
C ILE A 113 2.43 13.21 -8.38
N GLU A 114 1.34 13.68 -7.75
CA GLU A 114 1.30 15.03 -7.19
C GLU A 114 2.36 15.24 -6.11
N ALA A 115 2.55 14.27 -5.21
CA ALA A 115 3.61 14.31 -4.23
C ALA A 115 5.00 14.43 -4.90
N ALA A 116 5.24 13.69 -5.99
CA ALA A 116 6.51 13.73 -6.72
C ALA A 116 6.70 15.03 -7.51
N ASN A 117 5.62 15.64 -8.00
CA ASN A 117 5.66 16.96 -8.64
C ASN A 117 6.03 18.06 -7.63
N LEU A 118 5.51 17.97 -6.41
CA LEU A 118 5.78 18.94 -5.34
C LEU A 118 7.20 18.78 -4.76
N ALA A 119 7.70 17.55 -4.66
CA ALA A 119 9.04 17.27 -4.13
C ALA A 119 9.81 16.28 -5.04
N PRO A 120 10.29 16.72 -6.22
CA PRO A 120 10.93 15.84 -7.20
C PRO A 120 12.29 15.26 -6.75
N GLY A 121 12.92 15.84 -5.72
CA GLY A 121 14.16 15.30 -5.14
C GLY A 121 13.94 14.31 -3.98
N ASP A 122 12.71 14.15 -3.49
CA ASP A 122 12.43 13.27 -2.36
C ASP A 122 12.37 11.81 -2.81
N LYS A 123 13.44 11.07 -2.54
CA LYS A 123 13.56 9.64 -2.87
C LYS A 123 12.46 8.80 -2.23
N VAL A 124 11.97 9.16 -1.05
CA VAL A 124 10.93 8.39 -0.34
C VAL A 124 9.63 8.38 -1.15
N ILE A 125 9.29 9.52 -1.75
CA ILE A 125 8.11 9.68 -2.60
C ILE A 125 8.28 8.91 -3.91
N TRP A 126 9.45 8.98 -4.54
CA TRP A 126 9.74 8.21 -5.76
C TRP A 126 9.80 6.70 -5.53
N ASP A 127 10.15 6.27 -4.32
CA ASP A 127 10.11 4.87 -3.94
C ASP A 127 8.69 4.37 -3.62
N SER A 128 7.65 5.22 -3.74
CA SER A 128 6.24 4.84 -3.52
C SER A 128 5.82 3.64 -4.38
N PRO A 129 4.82 2.84 -3.94
CA PRO A 129 4.40 1.63 -4.66
C PRO A 129 4.07 1.85 -6.13
N ALA A 130 3.46 2.99 -6.47
CA ALA A 130 3.05 3.32 -7.83
C ALA A 130 4.19 3.91 -8.69
N LEU A 131 5.17 4.58 -8.08
CA LEU A 131 6.25 5.28 -8.80
C LEU A 131 7.57 4.51 -8.88
N ARG A 132 7.76 3.50 -8.02
CA ARG A 132 8.97 2.67 -7.98
C ARG A 132 9.42 2.10 -9.34
N PRO A 133 8.53 1.70 -10.27
CA PRO A 133 8.96 1.25 -11.61
C PRO A 133 9.63 2.36 -12.45
N PHE A 134 9.31 3.63 -12.19
CA PHE A 134 9.80 4.78 -12.93
C PHE A 134 11.07 5.37 -12.31
N GLY A 135 11.18 5.32 -10.97
CA GLY A 135 12.35 5.81 -10.23
C GLY A 135 12.51 7.34 -10.27
N SER A 136 13.32 7.89 -9.35
CA SER A 136 13.55 9.34 -9.28
C SER A 136 14.37 9.87 -10.46
N PRO A 137 13.96 10.98 -11.11
CA PRO A 137 14.72 11.60 -12.19
C PRO A 137 16.07 12.16 -11.72
N GLU A 138 16.24 12.48 -10.42
CA GLU A 138 17.51 12.97 -9.87
C GLU A 138 18.62 11.90 -9.85
N GLY A 139 18.26 10.63 -9.66
CA GLY A 139 19.19 9.51 -9.75
C GLY A 139 19.72 9.30 -11.17
N ALA A 140 18.92 9.64 -12.18
CA ALA A 140 19.29 9.54 -13.59
C ALA A 140 20.26 10.64 -14.01
N ILE A 141 20.06 11.89 -13.58
CA ILE A 141 21.00 13.00 -13.83
C ILE A 141 22.32 12.81 -13.09
N THR A 142 22.35 12.30 -11.86
CA THR A 142 23.61 12.08 -11.11
C THR A 142 24.44 10.91 -11.63
N LYS A 143 23.81 9.85 -12.17
CA LYS A 143 24.55 8.78 -12.88
C LYS A 143 25.11 9.26 -14.23
N LYS A 144 24.36 10.06 -14.99
CA LYS A 144 24.81 10.62 -16.28
C LYS A 144 25.84 11.75 -16.13
N ALA A 145 25.80 12.51 -15.02
CA ALA A 145 26.73 13.60 -14.74
C ALA A 145 28.11 13.13 -14.23
N LYS A 146 28.27 11.87 -13.83
CA LYS A 146 29.58 11.30 -13.45
C LYS A 146 30.42 10.80 -14.63
N GLU A 147 29.89 10.81 -15.86
CA GLU A 147 30.57 10.23 -17.04
C GLU A 147 31.10 11.24 -18.06
N VAL A 148 31.17 12.54 -17.78
CA VAL A 148 31.81 13.49 -18.72
C VAL A 148 32.77 14.42 -18.00
N PRO A 149 34.07 14.07 -17.89
CA PRO A 149 35.08 15.08 -17.64
C PRO A 149 35.17 15.94 -18.91
N TYR A 150 34.61 17.14 -18.87
CA TYR A 150 35.08 18.22 -19.71
C TYR A 150 36.50 18.57 -19.24
N SER A 151 37.49 17.81 -19.69
CA SER A 151 38.85 18.30 -19.82
C SER A 151 39.08 18.62 -21.28
N THR A 152 38.87 19.89 -21.61
CA THR A 152 39.57 20.55 -22.71
C THR A 152 41.08 20.39 -22.51
N GLN A 153 41.65 19.38 -23.14
CA GLN A 153 43.03 19.44 -23.60
C GLN A 153 43.00 19.33 -25.12
N ARG A 154 43.40 20.44 -25.76
CA ARG A 154 43.59 20.58 -27.22
C ARG A 154 44.45 19.42 -27.76
N PRO A 155 44.28 19.05 -29.03
CA PRO A 155 45.18 18.10 -29.68
C PRO A 155 46.56 18.75 -29.83
N THR A 156 47.58 18.21 -29.15
CA THR A 156 48.96 18.50 -29.52
C THR A 156 49.31 17.67 -30.74
N PHE A 157 49.20 18.30 -31.89
CA PHE A 157 49.79 17.86 -33.13
C PHE A 157 51.30 18.13 -33.10
N GLY A 158 52.12 17.11 -33.35
CA GLY A 158 53.47 17.27 -33.90
C GLY A 158 54.64 17.06 -32.93
N GLY A 159 55.61 16.26 -33.40
CA GLY A 159 56.99 16.29 -32.92
C GLY A 159 57.63 14.91 -32.81
N GLY A 160 58.02 14.31 -33.96
CA GLY A 160 58.76 13.05 -33.96
C GLY A 160 60.16 13.14 -33.36
N ARG A 161 60.72 11.97 -33.06
CA ARG A 161 62.07 11.55 -33.40
C ARG A 161 62.14 10.02 -33.30
#